data_AF-A0A0J9S245-F1
#
_entry.id   AF-A0A0J9S245-F1
#
_cell.length_a   1.000
_cell.length_b   1.000
_cell.length_c   1.000
_cell.angle_alpha   90.00
_cell.angle_beta   90.00
_cell.angle_gamma   90.00
#
_symmetry.space_group_name_H-M   'P 1'
#
loop_
_entity.id
_entity.type
_entity.pdbx_description
1 polymer ?
#
loop_
_entity_poly.entity_id
_entity_poly.type
_entity_poly.pdbx_seq_one_letter_code
_entity_poly.pdbx_strand_id
1 'polypeptide(L)'
;MNKYFRKGKKIIFFYITQNLVFVLQEQFLKKFPSNNIYKRLNNEVVTTEYDKYCTNIKRLSSNNQGIYQLCRIFARNLKEISKILNETTNNIDRCRYFNFWKNEQINKNHNTPNDIRNITNIRRKFFSVASTITNETSIDKCFNTFRGDISLDLWKKWKDLYDYITNKDKIQKIIDSDKNYCNIYSM
;
A
#
# COMPACT_ATOMS: atom_id res chain seq x y z
N MET A 1 26.62 32.68 -24.02
CA MET A 1 25.62 31.95 -23.21
C MET A 1 26.28 31.48 -21.91
N ASN A 2 25.79 31.93 -20.75
CA ASN A 2 26.49 31.81 -19.47
C ASN A 2 26.65 30.34 -19.00
N LYS A 3 27.86 29.94 -18.57
CA LYS A 3 28.22 28.56 -18.15
C LYS A 3 27.28 28.03 -17.05
N TYR A 4 26.78 28.91 -16.19
CA TYR A 4 25.82 28.61 -15.13
C TYR A 4 24.43 28.24 -15.66
N PHE A 5 23.97 28.87 -16.75
CA PHE A 5 22.67 28.58 -17.37
C PHE A 5 22.64 27.18 -18.03
N ARG A 6 23.75 26.78 -18.65
CA ARG A 6 23.89 25.45 -19.27
C ARG A 6 23.95 24.33 -18.22
N LYS A 7 24.55 24.60 -17.05
CA LYS A 7 24.60 23.67 -15.90
C LYS A 7 23.23 23.53 -15.23
N GLY A 8 22.51 24.64 -15.04
CA GLY A 8 21.13 24.65 -14.54
C GLY A 8 20.16 23.87 -15.43
N LYS A 9 20.24 24.03 -16.76
CA LYS A 9 19.42 23.24 -17.71
C LYS A 9 19.63 21.73 -17.59
N LYS A 10 20.89 21.27 -17.43
CA LYS A 10 21.18 19.83 -17.27
C LYS A 10 20.62 19.26 -15.97
N ILE A 11 20.70 20.01 -14.89
CA ILE A 11 20.15 19.62 -13.58
C ILE A 11 18.62 19.51 -13.65
N ILE A 12 17.96 20.54 -14.19
CA ILE A 12 16.50 20.54 -14.37
C ILE A 12 16.07 19.37 -15.26
N PHE A 13 16.76 19.14 -16.38
CA PHE A 13 16.47 18.02 -17.28
C PHE A 13 16.61 16.67 -16.56
N PHE A 14 17.68 16.45 -15.80
CA PHE A 14 17.88 15.23 -15.03
C PHE A 14 16.73 14.96 -14.04
N TYR A 15 16.33 15.97 -13.25
CA TYR A 15 15.22 15.83 -12.31
C TYR A 15 13.87 15.58 -13.02
N ILE A 16 13.62 16.26 -14.14
CA ILE A 16 12.42 16.03 -14.96
C ILE A 16 12.42 14.59 -15.47
N THR A 17 13.53 14.09 -16.01
CA THR A 17 13.62 12.71 -16.52
C THR A 17 13.44 11.68 -15.40
N GLN A 18 14.03 11.91 -14.22
CA GLN A 18 13.91 10.99 -13.10
C GLN A 18 12.48 10.93 -12.55
N ASN A 19 11.81 12.09 -12.44
CA ASN A 19 10.40 12.17 -12.05
C ASN A 19 9.47 11.53 -13.09
N LEU A 20 9.72 11.74 -14.38
CA LEU A 20 8.94 11.12 -15.46
C LEU A 20 9.06 9.59 -15.45
N VAL A 21 10.28 9.06 -15.30
CA VAL A 21 10.53 7.62 -15.18
C VAL A 21 9.79 7.05 -13.97
N PHE A 22 9.82 7.75 -12.84
CA PHE A 22 9.10 7.35 -11.63
C PHE A 22 7.58 7.30 -11.83
N VAL A 23 6.99 8.33 -12.45
CA VAL A 23 5.55 8.38 -12.76
C VAL A 23 5.15 7.27 -13.73
N LEU A 24 5.94 7.02 -14.78
CA LEU A 24 5.70 5.94 -15.74
C LEU A 24 5.74 4.57 -15.06
N GLN A 25 6.70 4.35 -14.16
CA GLN A 25 6.80 3.12 -13.38
C GLN A 25 5.55 2.92 -12.51
N GLU A 26 5.08 3.93 -11.78
CA GLU A 26 3.85 3.82 -10.98
C GLU A 26 2.61 3.51 -11.82
N GLN A 27 2.50 4.09 -13.02
CA GLN A 27 1.40 3.81 -13.94
C GLN A 27 1.46 2.38 -14.49
N PHE A 28 2.66 1.90 -14.82
CA PHE A 28 2.86 0.54 -15.29
C PHE A 28 2.53 -0.48 -14.20
N LEU A 29 3.00 -0.25 -12.96
CA LEU A 29 2.70 -1.11 -11.82
C LEU A 29 1.19 -1.24 -11.60
N LYS A 30 0.38 -0.20 -11.85
CA LYS A 30 -1.10 -0.23 -11.76
C LYS A 30 -1.78 -1.16 -12.78
N LYS A 31 -1.07 -1.58 -13.84
CA LYS A 31 -1.58 -2.53 -14.84
C LYS A 31 -1.37 -3.99 -14.41
N PHE A 32 -0.57 -4.24 -13.37
CA PHE A 32 -0.36 -5.59 -12.87
C PHE A 32 -1.64 -6.21 -12.30
N PRO A 33 -1.88 -7.51 -12.57
CA PRO A 33 -2.97 -8.27 -11.94
C PRO A 33 -3.03 -8.17 -10.41
N SER A 34 -1.89 -8.03 -9.72
CA SER A 34 -1.87 -7.83 -8.26
C SER A 34 -2.65 -6.60 -7.79
N ASN A 35 -2.90 -5.59 -8.65
CA ASN A 35 -3.78 -4.47 -8.27
C ASN A 35 -5.22 -4.88 -8.00
N ASN A 36 -5.70 -5.99 -8.57
CA ASN A 36 -7.04 -6.49 -8.25
C ASN A 36 -7.14 -6.95 -6.79
N ILE A 37 -6.04 -7.37 -6.17
CA ILE A 37 -5.97 -7.66 -4.73
C ILE A 37 -6.17 -6.36 -3.93
N TYR A 38 -5.44 -5.30 -4.27
CA TYR A 38 -5.56 -4.01 -3.58
C TYR A 38 -6.94 -3.37 -3.76
N LYS A 39 -7.57 -3.52 -4.93
CA LYS A 39 -8.96 -3.07 -5.17
C LYS A 39 -9.92 -3.75 -4.19
N ARG A 40 -9.86 -5.08 -4.06
CA ARG A 40 -10.71 -5.84 -3.11
C ARG A 40 -10.51 -5.41 -1.66
N LEU A 41 -9.26 -5.17 -1.26
CA LEU A 41 -8.91 -4.67 0.07
C LEU A 41 -9.41 -3.24 0.31
N ASN A 42 -9.60 -2.43 -0.73
CA ASN A 42 -10.12 -1.07 -0.62
C ASN A 42 -11.66 -0.99 -0.56
N ASN A 43 -12.39 -2.10 -0.75
CA ASN A 43 -13.85 -2.06 -0.71
C ASN A 43 -14.37 -1.45 0.60
N GLU A 44 -15.40 -0.61 0.49
CA GLU A 44 -15.96 0.09 1.63
C GLU A 44 -16.68 -0.87 2.59
N VAL A 45 -16.85 -0.41 3.84
CA VAL A 45 -17.56 -1.13 4.89
C VAL A 45 -18.85 -0.40 5.22
N VAL A 46 -19.98 -1.01 4.84
CA VAL A 46 -21.34 -0.49 5.12
C VAL A 46 -21.81 -0.89 6.53
N THR A 47 -21.38 -2.05 7.03
CA THR A 47 -21.83 -2.60 8.33
C THR A 47 -21.11 -1.97 9.52
N THR A 48 -21.76 -1.89 10.68
CA THR A 48 -21.15 -1.39 11.93
C THR A 48 -20.48 -2.49 12.75
N GLU A 49 -20.50 -3.75 12.29
CA GLU A 49 -19.95 -4.91 13.01
C GLU A 49 -18.48 -4.72 13.42
N TYR A 50 -17.70 -4.07 12.56
CA TYR A 50 -16.27 -3.87 12.77
C TYR A 50 -15.93 -2.69 13.67
N ASP A 51 -16.91 -1.87 14.05
CA ASP A 51 -16.71 -0.67 14.86
C ASP A 51 -16.16 -1.01 16.24
N LYS A 52 -16.56 -2.17 16.79
CA LYS A 52 -16.12 -2.66 18.12
C LYS A 52 -14.61 -2.82 18.22
N TYR A 53 -13.94 -3.13 17.12
CA TYR A 53 -12.49 -3.26 17.08
C TYR A 53 -11.79 -1.89 17.05
N CYS A 54 -12.49 -0.84 16.61
CA CYS A 54 -11.94 0.47 16.31
C CYS A 54 -12.19 1.52 17.40
N THR A 55 -12.76 1.14 18.55
CA THR A 55 -13.16 2.05 19.64
C THR A 55 -12.00 2.93 20.14
N ASN A 56 -10.81 2.34 20.30
CA ASN A 56 -9.60 3.06 20.73
C ASN A 56 -9.12 4.09 19.69
N ILE A 57 -9.35 3.80 18.41
CA ILE A 57 -9.03 4.72 17.31
C ILE A 57 -10.07 5.84 17.29
N LYS A 58 -11.37 5.53 17.37
CA LYS A 58 -12.48 6.49 17.39
C LYS A 58 -12.28 7.60 18.42
N ARG A 59 -11.89 7.26 19.66
CA ARG A 59 -11.66 8.22 20.76
C ARG A 59 -10.54 9.23 20.47
N LEU A 60 -9.53 8.84 19.70
CA LEU A 60 -8.37 9.67 19.38
C LEU A 60 -8.53 10.41 18.04
N SER A 61 -9.56 10.05 17.29
CA SER A 61 -9.83 10.49 15.93
C SER A 61 -11.03 11.44 15.85
N SER A 62 -11.42 12.11 16.94
CA SER A 62 -12.52 13.09 16.91
C SER A 62 -12.37 14.15 15.81
N ASN A 63 -11.12 14.40 15.36
CA ASN A 63 -10.78 15.31 14.27
C ASN A 63 -10.25 14.62 13.00
N ASN A 64 -10.19 13.27 12.93
CA ASN A 64 -9.68 12.53 11.76
C ASN A 64 -10.55 11.30 11.46
N GLN A 65 -11.69 11.55 10.81
CA GLN A 65 -12.65 10.53 10.37
C GLN A 65 -12.02 9.49 9.42
N GLY A 66 -10.98 9.87 8.66
CA GLY A 66 -10.28 9.00 7.72
C GLY A 66 -9.59 7.80 8.38
N ILE A 67 -8.86 8.02 9.48
CA ILE A 67 -8.18 6.93 10.20
C ILE A 67 -9.16 5.97 10.87
N TYR A 68 -10.29 6.48 11.37
CA TYR A 68 -11.35 5.64 11.91
C TYR A 68 -11.99 4.77 10.82
N GLN A 69 -12.31 5.35 9.65
CA GLN A 69 -12.83 4.60 8.52
C GLN A 69 -11.83 3.55 8.01
N LEU A 70 -10.54 3.90 7.95
CA LEU A 70 -9.48 2.96 7.60
C LEU A 70 -9.40 1.80 8.60
N CYS A 71 -9.59 2.05 9.90
CA CYS A 71 -9.65 0.99 10.89
C CYS A 71 -10.79 0.00 10.61
N ARG A 72 -11.98 0.49 10.24
CA ARG A 72 -13.14 -0.37 9.93
C ARG A 72 -12.83 -1.29 8.74
N ILE A 73 -12.26 -0.73 7.67
CA ILE A 73 -11.84 -1.49 6.48
C ILE A 73 -10.75 -2.51 6.86
N PHE A 74 -9.78 -2.11 7.68
CA PHE A 74 -8.72 -2.98 8.16
C PHE A 74 -9.25 -4.17 8.97
N ALA A 75 -10.15 -3.92 9.92
CA ALA A 75 -10.75 -4.96 10.75
C ALA A 75 -11.56 -5.95 9.92
N ARG A 76 -12.36 -5.45 8.96
CA ARG A 76 -13.09 -6.28 7.99
C ARG A 76 -12.15 -7.14 7.17
N ASN A 77 -11.13 -6.52 6.57
CA ASN A 77 -10.17 -7.22 5.73
C ASN A 77 -9.45 -8.32 6.50
N LEU A 78 -9.12 -8.08 7.77
CA LEU A 78 -8.43 -9.05 8.59
C LEU A 78 -9.33 -10.22 8.98
N LYS A 79 -10.57 -9.95 9.41
CA LYS A 79 -11.56 -10.98 9.79
C LYS A 79 -11.94 -11.87 8.60
N GLU A 80 -12.00 -11.29 7.39
CA GLU A 80 -12.45 -11.95 6.17
C GLU A 80 -11.32 -12.25 5.18
N ILE A 81 -10.05 -12.23 5.62
CA ILE A 81 -8.90 -12.21 4.70
C ILE A 81 -8.89 -13.41 3.73
N SER A 82 -9.25 -14.60 4.21
CA SER A 82 -9.31 -15.82 3.41
C SER A 82 -10.40 -15.79 2.35
N LYS A 83 -11.50 -15.06 2.60
CA LYS A 83 -12.61 -14.87 1.66
C LYS A 83 -12.26 -13.80 0.62
N ILE A 84 -11.67 -12.69 1.06
CA ILE A 84 -11.30 -11.57 0.19
C ILE A 84 -10.17 -11.96 -0.77
N LEU A 85 -9.18 -12.72 -0.27
CA LEU A 85 -8.03 -13.19 -1.02
C LEU A 85 -8.08 -14.71 -1.26
N ASN A 86 -9.26 -15.21 -1.62
CA ASN A 86 -9.49 -16.62 -1.90
C ASN A 86 -8.59 -17.17 -3.03
N GLU A 87 -8.34 -16.38 -4.06
CA GLU A 87 -7.44 -16.69 -5.18
C GLU A 87 -5.95 -16.74 -4.79
N THR A 88 -5.56 -16.11 -3.68
CA THR A 88 -4.19 -16.18 -3.16
C THR A 88 -4.09 -17.41 -2.27
N THR A 89 -3.60 -18.53 -2.78
CA THR A 89 -3.60 -19.82 -2.08
C THR A 89 -2.63 -19.88 -0.91
N ASN A 90 -1.50 -19.17 -1.00
CA ASN A 90 -0.48 -19.13 0.03
C ASN A 90 -0.81 -18.07 1.10
N ASN A 91 -0.93 -18.50 2.37
CA ASN A 91 -1.14 -17.58 3.49
C ASN A 91 -0.03 -16.55 3.62
N ILE A 92 1.24 -16.91 3.39
CA ILE A 92 2.36 -15.96 3.42
C ILE A 92 2.17 -14.83 2.41
N ASP A 93 1.64 -15.15 1.21
CA ASP A 93 1.38 -14.13 0.20
C ASP A 93 0.18 -13.25 0.57
N ARG A 94 -0.89 -13.84 1.15
CA ARG A 94 -1.98 -13.05 1.77
C ARG A 94 -1.43 -12.07 2.82
N CYS A 95 -0.54 -12.53 3.69
CA CYS A 95 0.13 -11.70 4.70
C CYS A 95 0.89 -10.53 4.05
N ARG A 96 1.66 -10.81 3.00
CA ARG A 96 2.45 -9.80 2.28
C ARG A 96 1.54 -8.74 1.67
N TYR A 97 0.55 -9.15 0.87
CA TYR A 97 -0.40 -8.23 0.25
C TYR A 97 -1.13 -7.37 1.27
N PHE A 98 -1.61 -7.98 2.36
CA PHE A 98 -2.29 -7.25 3.43
C PHE A 98 -1.37 -6.24 4.13
N ASN A 99 -0.12 -6.62 4.44
CA ASN A 99 0.82 -5.71 5.09
C ASN A 99 1.25 -4.57 4.17
N PHE A 100 1.42 -4.82 2.87
CA PHE A 100 1.67 -3.76 1.89
C PHE A 100 0.49 -2.79 1.81
N TRP A 101 -0.72 -3.31 1.67
CA TRP A 101 -1.94 -2.51 1.64
C TRP A 101 -2.08 -1.65 2.92
N LYS A 102 -1.97 -2.26 4.10
CA LYS A 102 -2.05 -1.56 5.40
C LYS A 102 -1.11 -0.36 5.45
N ASN A 103 0.18 -0.57 5.14
CA ASN A 103 1.17 0.50 5.23
C ASN A 103 0.95 1.57 4.16
N GLU A 104 0.54 1.19 2.95
CA GLU A 104 0.17 2.14 1.91
C GLU A 104 -1.01 3.03 2.34
N GLN A 105 -2.06 2.45 2.93
CA GLN A 105 -3.22 3.20 3.39
C GLN A 105 -2.91 4.11 4.57
N ILE A 106 -2.09 3.66 5.52
CA ILE A 106 -1.57 4.53 6.60
C ILE A 106 -0.80 5.72 6.01
N ASN A 107 0.03 5.47 4.99
CA ASN A 107 0.76 6.54 4.30
C ASN A 107 -0.16 7.47 3.49
N LYS A 108 -1.31 7.02 3.00
CA LYS A 108 -2.28 7.91 2.31
C LYS A 108 -3.10 8.77 3.27
N ASN A 109 -3.36 8.27 4.48
CA ASN A 109 -4.29 8.89 5.44
C ASN A 109 -3.59 9.62 6.61
N HIS A 110 -2.26 9.80 6.57
CA HIS A 110 -1.55 10.58 7.57
C HIS A 110 -1.58 12.08 7.21
N ASN A 111 -2.09 12.92 8.11
CA ASN A 111 -2.32 14.35 7.88
C ASN A 111 -1.04 15.19 7.82
N THR A 112 0.09 14.66 8.28
CA THR A 112 1.37 15.37 8.33
C THR A 112 2.46 14.46 7.77
N PRO A 113 2.94 14.71 6.53
CA PRO A 113 4.13 14.06 6.03
C PRO A 113 5.27 14.18 7.04
N ASN A 114 5.89 13.06 7.40
CA ASN A 114 7.06 12.96 8.28
C ASN A 114 6.86 13.14 9.81
N ASP A 115 5.64 13.12 10.35
CA ASP A 115 5.49 12.95 11.81
C ASP A 115 5.65 11.47 12.21
N ILE A 116 6.90 11.07 12.45
CA ILE A 116 7.30 9.71 12.86
C ILE A 116 6.56 9.28 14.13
N ARG A 117 6.34 10.19 15.08
CA ARG A 117 5.67 9.89 16.35
C ARG A 117 4.20 9.58 16.11
N ASN A 118 3.52 10.37 15.26
CA ASN A 118 2.14 10.10 14.89
C ASN A 118 1.99 8.79 14.10
N ILE A 119 2.86 8.54 13.11
CA ILE A 119 2.85 7.28 12.33
C ILE A 119 3.04 6.06 13.25
N THR A 120 3.98 6.14 14.19
CA THR A 120 4.23 5.07 15.17
C THR A 120 3.01 4.82 16.04
N ASN A 121 2.34 5.88 16.50
CA ASN A 121 1.12 5.77 17.29
C ASN A 121 -0.03 5.16 16.49
N ILE A 122 -0.21 5.55 15.23
CA ILE A 122 -1.21 4.94 14.33
C ILE A 122 -0.91 3.44 14.19
N ARG A 123 0.31 3.07 13.82
CA ARG A 123 0.73 1.66 13.65
C ARG A 123 0.50 0.83 14.90
N ARG A 124 0.79 1.35 16.10
CA ARG A 124 0.55 0.65 17.37
C ARG A 124 -0.94 0.34 17.59
N LYS A 125 -1.83 1.26 17.20
CA LYS A 125 -3.28 1.01 17.31
C LYS A 125 -3.75 -0.04 16.30
N PHE A 126 -3.31 0.04 15.05
CA PHE A 126 -3.60 -1.00 14.05
C PHE A 126 -3.06 -2.37 14.49
N PHE A 127 -1.89 -2.42 15.12
CA PHE A 127 -1.36 -3.63 15.75
C PHE A 127 -2.28 -4.14 16.87
N SER A 128 -2.76 -3.27 17.75
CA SER A 128 -3.73 -3.65 18.79
C SER A 128 -5.01 -4.26 18.20
N VAL A 129 -5.55 -3.65 17.13
CA VAL A 129 -6.72 -4.18 16.41
C VAL A 129 -6.43 -5.57 15.84
N ALA A 130 -5.26 -5.73 15.20
CA ALA A 130 -4.85 -7.01 14.65
C ALA A 130 -4.74 -8.09 15.72
N SER A 131 -4.10 -7.78 16.86
CA SER A 131 -3.97 -8.72 17.98
C SER A 131 -5.32 -9.19 18.53
N THR A 132 -6.29 -8.27 18.69
CA THR A 132 -7.65 -8.65 19.12
C THR A 132 -8.30 -9.60 18.13
N ILE A 133 -8.29 -9.26 16.83
CA ILE A 133 -8.93 -10.09 15.80
C ILE A 133 -8.23 -11.44 15.66
N THR A 134 -6.90 -11.47 15.68
CA THR A 134 -6.11 -12.69 15.60
C THR A 134 -6.40 -13.64 16.75
N ASN A 135 -6.53 -13.13 17.97
CA ASN A 135 -6.91 -13.93 19.13
C ASN A 135 -8.32 -14.53 19.02
N GLU A 136 -9.25 -13.82 18.37
CA GLU A 136 -10.63 -14.30 18.17
C GLU A 136 -10.79 -15.29 17.00
N THR A 137 -9.89 -15.27 16.01
CA THR A 137 -10.08 -16.00 14.73
C THR A 137 -9.03 -17.03 14.41
N SER A 138 -7.96 -17.13 15.20
CA SER A 138 -6.84 -18.05 14.95
C SER A 138 -6.20 -17.89 13.57
N ILE A 139 -6.30 -16.70 12.96
CA ILE A 139 -5.59 -16.37 11.71
C ILE A 139 -4.08 -16.29 11.94
N ASP A 140 -3.30 -16.38 10.87
CA ASP A 140 -1.83 -16.40 10.94
C ASP A 140 -1.25 -15.19 11.69
N LYS A 141 -0.22 -15.43 12.53
CA LYS A 141 0.45 -14.39 13.32
C LYS A 141 1.10 -13.31 12.44
N CYS A 142 1.42 -13.60 11.19
CA CYS A 142 1.99 -12.65 10.24
C CYS A 142 1.15 -11.35 10.12
N PHE A 143 -0.17 -11.43 10.31
CA PHE A 143 -1.07 -10.29 10.18
C PHE A 143 -1.02 -9.35 11.38
N ASN A 144 -0.54 -9.85 12.53
CA ASN A 144 -0.37 -9.08 13.75
C ASN A 144 1.06 -8.57 13.95
N THR A 145 2.00 -8.73 13.01
CA THR A 145 3.39 -8.28 13.26
C THR A 145 3.55 -6.75 13.29
N PHE A 146 4.23 -6.23 14.33
CA PHE A 146 4.62 -4.82 14.43
C PHE A 146 6.04 -4.61 13.88
N ARG A 147 6.14 -3.85 12.78
CA ARG A 147 7.42 -3.48 12.15
C ARG A 147 7.59 -1.96 12.12
N GLY A 148 7.77 -1.39 13.31
CA GLY A 148 8.02 0.04 13.49
C GLY A 148 9.39 0.50 12.97
N ASP A 149 10.33 -0.45 12.83
CA ASP A 149 11.66 -0.29 12.25
C ASP A 149 11.64 0.07 10.75
N ILE A 150 10.56 -0.30 10.04
CA ILE A 150 10.45 -0.10 8.60
C ILE A 150 9.70 1.21 8.30
N SER A 151 10.34 2.14 7.59
CA SER A 151 9.70 3.38 7.14
C SER A 151 8.57 3.13 6.13
N LEU A 152 7.60 4.04 6.03
CA LEU A 152 6.51 3.92 5.06
C LEU A 152 7.04 3.92 3.60
N ASP A 153 8.11 4.66 3.31
CA ASP A 153 8.78 4.64 2.02
C ASP A 153 9.41 3.29 1.70
N LEU A 154 10.01 2.63 2.70
CA LEU A 154 10.59 1.31 2.52
C LEU A 154 9.49 0.25 2.28
N TRP A 155 8.35 0.36 2.97
CA TRP A 155 7.18 -0.46 2.68
C TRP A 155 6.68 -0.29 1.25
N LYS A 156 6.66 0.94 0.73
CA LYS A 156 6.31 1.22 -0.66
C LYS A 156 7.28 0.53 -1.63
N LYS A 157 8.59 0.69 -1.42
CA LYS A 157 9.62 0.04 -2.25
C LYS A 157 9.50 -1.48 -2.24
N TRP A 158 9.24 -2.09 -1.08
CA TRP A 158 9.04 -3.53 -0.96
C TRP A 158 7.77 -4.01 -1.68
N LYS A 159 6.69 -3.23 -1.59
CA LYS A 159 5.47 -3.49 -2.34
C LYS A 159 5.76 -3.50 -3.84
N ASP A 160 6.39 -2.44 -4.35
CA ASP A 160 6.65 -2.28 -5.78
C ASP A 160 7.57 -3.39 -6.31
N LEU A 161 8.59 -3.79 -5.53
CA LEU A 161 9.46 -4.92 -5.87
C LEU A 161 8.69 -6.25 -5.89
N TYR A 162 7.85 -6.50 -4.89
CA TYR A 162 7.07 -7.73 -4.81
C TYR A 162 6.03 -7.82 -5.92
N ASP A 163 5.34 -6.71 -6.22
CA ASP A 163 4.41 -6.58 -7.35
C ASP A 163 5.13 -6.87 -8.68
N TYR A 164 6.35 -6.34 -8.87
CA TYR A 164 7.17 -6.65 -10.04
C TYR A 164 7.50 -8.14 -10.14
N ILE A 165 8.06 -8.73 -9.08
CA ILE A 165 8.48 -10.15 -9.09
C ILE A 165 7.30 -11.08 -9.36
N THR A 166 6.14 -10.82 -8.76
CA THR A 166 4.94 -11.66 -8.88
C THR A 166 4.24 -11.55 -10.23
N ASN A 167 4.41 -10.43 -10.94
CA ASN A 167 3.75 -10.19 -12.22
C ASN A 167 4.74 -10.17 -13.41
N LYS A 168 6.02 -10.52 -13.19
CA LYS A 168 7.07 -10.41 -14.22
C LYS A 168 6.72 -11.11 -15.53
N ASP A 169 6.09 -12.29 -15.45
CA ASP A 169 5.72 -13.09 -16.63
C ASP A 169 4.52 -12.49 -17.40
N LYS A 170 3.88 -11.45 -16.85
CA LYS A 170 2.78 -10.71 -17.50
C LYS A 170 3.25 -9.40 -18.13
N ILE A 171 4.51 -8.99 -17.91
CA ILE A 171 5.06 -7.72 -18.40
C ILE A 171 4.92 -7.62 -19.91
N GLN A 172 5.37 -8.64 -20.66
CA GLN A 172 5.30 -8.62 -22.12
C GLN A 172 3.87 -8.43 -22.61
N LYS A 173 2.93 -9.23 -22.07
CA LYS A 173 1.51 -9.11 -22.42
C LYS A 173 0.94 -7.72 -22.13
N ILE A 174 1.37 -7.07 -21.05
CA ILE A 174 0.94 -5.70 -20.71
C ILE A 174 1.50 -4.70 -21.72
N ILE A 175 2.78 -4.82 -22.09
CA ILE A 175 3.43 -3.98 -23.10
C ILE A 175 2.72 -4.12 -24.45
N ASP A 176 2.48 -5.36 -24.90
CA ASP A 176 1.84 -5.64 -26.19
C ASP A 176 0.40 -5.10 -26.25
N SER A 177 -0.30 -5.09 -25.10
CA SER A 177 -1.68 -4.61 -25.00
C SER A 177 -1.83 -3.08 -25.03
N ASP A 178 -0.73 -2.33 -24.90
CA ASP A 178 -0.74 -0.88 -24.78
C ASP A 178 0.22 -0.25 -25.79
N LYS A 179 -0.34 0.36 -26.85
CA LYS A 179 0.44 0.96 -27.95
C LYS A 179 1.48 1.97 -27.46
N ASN A 180 1.23 2.68 -26.36
CA ASN A 180 2.19 3.64 -25.81
C ASN A 180 3.39 2.94 -25.18
N TYR A 181 3.16 1.87 -24.42
CA TYR A 181 4.26 1.09 -23.83
C TYR A 181 5.02 0.29 -24.88
N CYS A 182 4.33 -0.23 -25.89
CA CYS A 182 4.99 -0.83 -27.05
C CYS A 182 5.98 0.17 -27.66
N ASN A 183 5.58 1.40 -27.96
CA ASN A 183 6.50 2.41 -28.51
C ASN A 183 7.68 2.78 -27.59
N ILE A 184 7.56 2.57 -26.27
CA ILE A 184 8.62 2.88 -25.29
C ILE A 184 9.57 1.68 -25.07
N TYR A 185 9.05 0.46 -25.12
CA TYR A 185 9.73 -0.76 -24.66
C TYR A 185 9.93 -1.84 -25.74
N SER A 186 9.38 -1.67 -26.95
CA SER A 186 9.72 -2.53 -28.10
C SER A 186 11.09 -2.15 -28.65
N MET A 187 12.12 -2.77 -28.07
CA MET A 187 13.47 -2.84 -28.63
C MET A 187 13.71 -4.25 -29.16
#